data_AF-A0A9J6FW03-F1
#
_entry.id   AF-A0A9J6FW03-F1
#
_cell.length_a   1.000
_cell.length_b   1.000
_cell.length_c   1.000
_cell.angle_alpha   90.00
_cell.angle_beta   90.00
_cell.angle_gamma   90.00
#
_symmetry.space_group_name_H-M   'P 1'
#
loop_
_entity.id
_entity.type
_entity.pdbx_description
1 polymer ?
#
loop_
_entity_poly.entity_id
_entity_poly.type
_entity_poly.pdbx_seq_one_letter_code
_entity_poly.pdbx_strand_id
1 'polypeptide(L)' 'MVVKTYVSGVQLVSETATVLRLSLGVTSSEGFVDMFRVLERFKSKLGIDSMVVSVTTMEDVYLRHARTRHRVATRR' A
#
# COMPACT_ATOMS: atom_id res chain seq x y z
N MET A 1 14.58 -3.92 1.55
CA MET A 1 13.55 -2.92 1.87
C MET A 1 12.99 -3.23 3.24
N VAL A 2 13.05 -2.28 4.19
CA VAL A 2 12.69 -2.47 5.61
C VAL A 2 11.32 -3.12 5.79
N VAL A 3 10.33 -2.78 4.98
CA VAL A 3 8.97 -3.35 5.07
C VAL A 3 8.93 -4.88 4.86
N LYS A 4 9.79 -5.44 3.99
CA LYS A 4 9.83 -6.89 3.69
C LYS A 4 10.28 -7.75 4.89
N THR A 5 10.97 -7.17 5.87
CA THR A 5 11.41 -7.91 7.07
C THR A 5 10.29 -8.06 8.09
N TYR A 6 9.21 -7.30 7.98
CA TYR A 6 8.04 -7.34 8.87
C TYR A 6 6.83 -7.99 8.22
N VAL A 7 6.70 -7.89 6.89
CA VAL A 7 5.54 -8.38 6.14
C VAL A 7 6.00 -9.15 4.91
N SER A 8 5.89 -10.48 4.98
CA SER A 8 6.36 -11.40 3.94
C SER A 8 5.56 -11.28 2.62
N GLY A 9 4.30 -10.84 2.70
CA GLY A 9 3.38 -10.72 1.57
C GLY A 9 3.36 -9.36 0.89
N VAL A 10 4.30 -8.46 1.18
CA VAL A 10 4.27 -7.09 0.64
C VAL A 10 4.46 -7.07 -0.88
N GLN A 11 3.59 -6.33 -1.56
CA GLN A 11 3.63 -6.12 -3.01
C GLN A 11 3.81 -4.64 -3.33
N LEU A 12 4.66 -4.35 -4.32
CA LEU A 12 4.77 -3.01 -4.90
C LEU A 12 3.55 -2.75 -5.78
N VAL A 13 2.75 -1.74 -5.43
CA VAL A 13 1.56 -1.37 -6.21
C VAL A 13 1.92 -0.32 -7.25
N SER A 14 2.74 0.66 -6.86
CA SER A 14 3.17 1.76 -7.72
C SER A 14 4.38 2.44 -7.11
N GLU A 15 5.28 2.88 -7.97
CA GLU A 15 6.43 3.71 -7.63
C GLU A 15 6.42 4.94 -8.56
N THR A 16 6.58 6.11 -7.97
CA THR A 16 6.74 7.39 -8.66
C THR A 16 7.97 8.08 -8.10
N ALA A 17 8.38 9.21 -8.67
CA ALA A 17 9.58 9.92 -8.23
C ALA A 17 9.59 10.28 -6.73
N THR A 18 8.43 10.50 -6.12
CA THR A 18 8.31 10.95 -4.72
C THR A 18 7.43 10.08 -3.84
N VAL A 19 6.72 9.10 -4.41
CA VAL A 19 5.76 8.28 -3.67
C VAL A 19 5.94 6.80 -4.02
N LEU A 20 6.09 6.00 -2.97
CA LEU A 20 6.11 4.54 -3.00
C LEU A 20 4.79 4.01 -2.41
N ARG A 21 4.02 3.24 -3.18
CA ARG A 21 2.78 2.58 -2.71
C ARG A 21 2.99 1.08 -2.58
N LEU A 22 2.76 0.57 -1.38
CA LEU A 22 2.90 -0.83 -1.03
C LEU A 22 1.55 -1.41 -0.58
N SER A 23 1.25 -2.62 -1.00
CA SER A 23 0.16 -3.43 -0.45
C SER A 23 0.74 -4.43 0.54
N LEU A 24 0.32 -4.36 1.79
CA LEU A 24 0.83 -5.24 2.86
C LEU A 24 0.13 -6.61 2.88
N GLY A 25 -0.94 -6.79 2.09
CA GLY A 25 -1.76 -8.01 2.12
C GLY A 25 -2.68 -8.09 3.34
N VAL A 26 -3.45 -9.18 3.43
CA VAL A 26 -4.54 -9.38 4.40
C VAL A 26 -4.24 -10.39 5.51
N THR A 27 -3.02 -10.94 5.57
CA THR A 27 -2.79 -12.19 6.32
C THR A 27 -1.96 -12.09 7.60
N SER A 28 -1.34 -10.95 7.94
CA SER A 28 -0.77 -10.77 9.28
C SER A 28 -0.57 -9.30 9.66
N SER A 29 -1.22 -8.86 10.74
CA SER A 29 -1.01 -7.53 11.34
C SER A 29 0.04 -7.52 12.45
N GLU A 30 0.48 -8.70 12.91
CA GLU A 30 1.38 -8.86 14.07
C GLU A 30 2.75 -8.18 13.90
N GLY A 31 3.15 -7.79 12.68
CA GLY A 31 4.38 -7.02 12.44
C GLY A 31 4.19 -5.52 12.22
N PHE A 32 2.95 -5.03 12.08
CA PHE A 32 2.69 -3.67 11.58
C PHE A 32 3.12 -2.61 12.59
N VAL A 33 2.84 -2.82 13.88
CA VAL A 33 3.18 -1.84 14.93
C VAL A 33 4.70 -1.61 14.96
N ASP A 34 5.50 -2.66 14.97
CA ASP A 34 6.95 -2.54 15.02
C ASP A 34 7.53 -2.03 13.69
N MET A 35 6.93 -2.44 12.56
CA MET A 35 7.27 -1.87 11.26
C MET A 35 7.07 -0.35 11.22
N PHE A 36 5.89 0.14 11.63
CA PHE A 36 5.58 1.57 11.63
C PHE A 36 6.47 2.33 12.61
N ARG A 37 6.77 1.76 13.79
CA ARG A 37 7.72 2.34 14.74
C ARG A 37 9.12 2.53 14.14
N VAL A 38 9.62 1.52 13.41
CA VAL A 38 10.94 1.59 12.78
C VAL A 38 10.93 2.59 11.61
N LEU A 39 9.88 2.60 10.79
CA LEU A 39 9.74 3.57 9.70
C LEU A 39 9.70 5.01 10.22
N GLU A 40 8.93 5.29 11.28
CA GLU A 40 8.90 6.62 11.90
C GLU A 40 10.23 6.99 12.56
N ARG A 41 10.83 6.07 13.32
CA ARG A 41 12.12 6.31 14.00
C ARG A 41 13.22 6.65 13.01
N PHE A 42 13.21 6.06 11.82
CA PHE A 42 14.27 6.23 10.82
C PHE A 42 13.84 7.04 9.59
N LYS A 43 12.68 7.71 9.61
CA LYS A 43 12.11 8.39 8.43
C LYS A 43 13.09 9.35 7.75
N SER A 44 13.76 10.19 8.54
CA SER A 44 14.74 11.17 8.01
C SER A 44 15.95 10.50 7.39
N LYS A 45 16.41 9.38 7.95
CA LYS A 45 17.52 8.59 7.38
C LYS A 45 17.11 7.84 6.12
N LEU A 46 15.83 7.49 6.01
CA LEU A 46 15.24 6.80 4.86
C LEU A 46 14.78 7.77 3.76
N GLY A 47 14.89 9.09 3.96
CA GLY A 47 14.38 10.09 3.02
C GLY A 47 12.85 10.14 2.93
N ILE A 48 12.15 9.67 3.96
CA ILE A 48 10.69 9.67 4.01
C ILE A 48 10.22 11.00 4.64
N ASP A 49 9.50 11.79 3.84
CA ASP A 49 8.85 13.02 4.30
C ASP A 49 7.57 12.70 5.10
N SER A 50 6.72 11.84 4.56
CA SER A 50 5.46 11.43 5.19
C SER A 50 5.05 9.99 4.82
N MET A 51 4.24 9.38 5.68
CA MET A 51 3.69 8.05 5.47
C MET A 51 2.17 8.09 5.67
N VAL A 52 1.45 7.44 4.76
CA VAL A 52 -0.01 7.32 4.81
C VAL A 52 -0.40 5.86 4.78
N VAL A 53 -1.31 5.48 5.67
CA VAL A 53 -1.87 4.12 5.74
C VAL A 53 -3.34 4.19 5.37
N SER A 54 -3.77 3.29 4.50
CA SER A 54 -5.19 3.14 4.14
C SER A 54 -5.57 1.67 4.19
N VAL A 55 -6.80 1.40 4.63
CA VAL A 55 -7.39 0.06 4.61
C VAL A 55 -8.24 -0.03 3.36
N THR A 56 -8.03 -1.08 2.56
CA THR A 56 -8.90 -1.35 1.41
C THR A 56 -10.05 -2.23 1.88
N THR A 57 -11.27 -1.71 1.81
CA THR A 57 -12.48 -2.46 2.15
C THR A 57 -12.99 -3.27 0.95
N MET A 58 -13.87 -4.24 1.19
CA MET A 58 -14.55 -4.95 0.09
C MET A 58 -15.40 -4.03 -0.78
N GLU A 59 -15.93 -2.93 -0.22
CA GLU A 59 -16.65 -1.91 -0.98
C GLU A 59 -15.71 -1.19 -1.96
N ASP A 60 -14.51 -0.78 -1.50
CA ASP A 60 -13.50 -0.16 -2.37
C ASP A 60 -13.12 -1.09 -3.53
N VAL A 61 -12.96 -2.39 -3.24
CA VAL A 61 -12.70 -3.42 -4.23
C VAL A 61 -13.85 -3.52 -5.23
N TYR A 62 -15.10 -3.58 -4.75
CA TYR A 62 -16.28 -3.67 -5.60
C TYR A 62 -16.40 -2.46 -6.53
N LEU A 63 -16.30 -1.24 -5.99
CA LEU A 63 -16.38 0.00 -6.76
C LEU A 63 -15.28 0.08 -7.84
N ARG A 64 -14.06 -0.35 -7.51
CA ARG A 64 -12.95 -0.38 -8.48
C ARG A 64 -13.23 -1.34 -9.64
N HIS A 65 -13.80 -2.52 -9.35
CA HIS A 65 -14.18 -3.49 -10.38
C HIS A 65 -15.31 -2.96 -11.28
N ALA A 66 -16.34 -2.37 -10.69
CA ALA A 66 -17.47 -1.78 -11.44
C ALA A 66 -17.00 -0.67 -12.40
N ARG A 67 -16.15 0.26 -11.93
CA ARG A 67 -15.59 1.35 -12.76
C ARG A 67 -14.75 0.81 -13.93
N THR A 68 -14.01 -0.27 -13.70
CA THR A 68 -13.18 -0.90 -14.74
C THR A 68 -14.05 -1.52 -15.84
N ARG A 69 -15.19 -2.14 -15.48
CA ARG A 69 -16.13 -2.73 -16.44
C ARG A 69 -16.88 -1.69 -17.27
N HIS A 70 -17.23 -0.53 -16.69
CA HIS A 70 -17.94 0.51 -17.44
C HIS A 70 -17.09 1.23 -18.51
N ARG A 71 -15.76 1.38 -18.31
CA ARG A 71 -14.89 2.04 -19.31
C ARG A 71 -14.71 1.25 -20.60
N VAL A 72 -15.01 -0.05 -20.62
CA VAL A 72 -14.90 -0.90 -21.82
C VAL A 72 -16.16 -0.78 -22.70
N ALA A 73 -17.29 -0.34 -22.15
CA ALA A 73 -18.57 -0.28 -22.87
C ALA A 73 -18.76 0.96 -23.76
N THR A 74 -17.89 1.98 -23.65
CA THR A 74 -18.07 3.28 -24.32
C THR A 74 -17.16 3.49 -25.53
N ARG A 75 -16.47 2.44 -26.00
CA ARG A 75 -15.75 2.43 -27.28
C ARG A 75 -16.54 1.58 -28.28
N ARG A 76 -17.59 2.15 -28.85
CA ARG A 76 -18.21 1.72 -30.11
C ARG A 76 -18.49 2.95 -30.94
#